data_AF-A0AAV9EYL2-F1
#
_entry.id   AF-A0AAV9EYL2-F1
#
_cell.length_a   1.000
_cell.length_b   1.000
_cell.length_c   1.000
_cell.angle_alpha   90.00
_cell.angle_beta   90.00
_cell.angle_gamma   90.00
#
_symmetry.space_group_name_H-M   'P 1'
#
loop_
_entity.id
_entity.type
_entity.pdbx_description
1 polymer ?
#
loop_
_entity_poly.entity_id
_entity_poly.type
_entity_poly.pdbx_seq_one_letter_code
_entity_poly.pdbx_strand_id
1 'polypeptide(L)'
;MDPFDGPFAHRTDRTPHGHDKDMKRVGELKEIVKRIFRVFEPLLKLKLTDDLRRLGLAYHFKEEIRGALTDMEGNVAYDKDDLYATALYFRLLRQYGFTVSQDIFYGFMEDNHNFKGSLRNDIRGLLNLYEASHLAFEGEQILDVARAFT
;
A
#
# COMPACT_ATOMS: atom_id res chain seq x y z
N MET A 1 21.15 2.45 53.52
CA MET A 1 19.69 2.53 53.28
C MET A 1 19.53 3.08 51.88
N ASP A 2 19.24 2.20 50.93
CA ASP A 2 19.03 2.56 49.52
C ASP A 2 17.59 3.05 49.29
N PRO A 3 17.34 4.04 48.41
CA PRO A 3 16.04 4.70 48.30
C PRO A 3 15.03 4.02 47.35
N PHE A 4 15.26 2.77 46.91
CA PHE A 4 14.50 2.17 45.80
C PHE A 4 13.66 0.92 46.12
N ASP A 5 13.45 0.58 47.39
CA ASP A 5 12.48 -0.48 47.77
C ASP A 5 11.07 0.11 47.97
N GLY A 6 10.36 0.33 46.86
CA GLY A 6 8.93 0.62 46.84
C GLY A 6 8.10 -0.61 46.41
N PRO A 7 6.91 -0.88 46.99
CA PRO A 7 6.19 -2.15 46.85
C PRO A 7 5.37 -2.29 45.56
N PHE A 8 5.70 -1.53 44.51
CA PHE A 8 4.95 -1.52 43.24
C PHE A 8 5.82 -1.93 42.06
N ALA A 9 6.58 -3.02 42.21
CA ALA A 9 7.01 -3.80 41.06
C ALA A 9 5.79 -4.60 40.56
N HIS A 10 4.98 -3.99 39.69
CA HIS A 10 4.01 -4.74 38.90
C HIS A 10 4.76 -5.69 37.97
N ARG A 11 5.04 -6.89 38.50
CA ARG A 11 5.41 -8.08 37.73
C ARG A 11 4.30 -8.30 36.73
N THR A 12 4.53 -8.00 35.44
CA THR A 12 3.69 -8.56 34.38
C THR A 12 4.01 -10.05 34.36
N ASP A 13 3.17 -10.83 35.02
CA ASP A 13 3.22 -12.28 35.00
C ASP A 13 2.78 -12.75 33.60
N ARG A 14 3.70 -12.67 32.63
CA ARG A 14 3.53 -13.37 31.35
C ARG A 14 3.85 -14.82 31.62
N THR A 15 2.80 -15.62 31.82
CA THR A 15 2.96 -17.07 31.94
C THR A 15 3.50 -17.63 30.60
N PRO A 16 4.50 -18.53 30.62
CA PRO A 16 5.16 -19.02 29.40
C PRO A 16 4.20 -19.65 28.37
N HIS A 17 3.09 -20.24 28.84
CA HIS A 17 2.14 -20.96 28.00
C HIS A 17 1.26 -20.07 27.10
N GLY A 18 0.98 -18.81 27.50
CA GLY A 18 0.20 -17.89 26.65
C GLY A 18 1.02 -17.34 25.48
N HIS A 19 2.30 -17.05 25.76
CA HIS A 19 3.25 -16.52 24.79
C HIS A 19 3.53 -17.50 23.63
N ASP A 20 3.66 -18.80 23.92
CA ASP A 20 3.88 -19.82 22.90
C ASP A 20 2.68 -19.99 21.96
N LYS A 21 1.46 -19.87 22.48
CA LYS A 21 0.23 -19.93 21.67
C LYS A 21 0.11 -18.72 20.75
N ASP A 22 0.42 -17.53 21.26
CA ASP A 22 0.38 -16.29 20.50
C ASP A 22 1.47 -16.27 19.41
N MET A 23 2.69 -16.72 19.73
CA MET A 23 3.78 -16.86 18.75
C MET A 23 3.43 -17.86 17.65
N LYS A 24 2.83 -18.99 18.00
CA LYS A 24 2.33 -19.97 17.01
C LYS A 24 1.29 -19.33 16.10
N ARG A 25 0.34 -18.59 16.67
CA ARG A 25 -0.70 -17.91 15.89
C ARG A 25 -0.13 -16.86 14.94
N VAL A 26 0.87 -16.08 15.37
CA VAL A 26 1.59 -15.13 14.51
C VAL A 26 2.25 -15.84 13.33
N GLY A 27 2.88 -16.99 13.57
CA GLY A 27 3.48 -17.81 12.51
C GLY A 27 2.44 -18.27 11.47
N GLU A 28 1.30 -18.79 11.93
CA GLU A 28 0.19 -19.22 11.06
C GLU A 28 -0.36 -18.07 10.21
N LEU A 29 -0.58 -16.91 10.82
CA LEU A 29 -1.10 -15.73 10.11
C LEU A 29 -0.11 -15.22 9.06
N LYS A 30 1.20 -15.23 9.35
CA LYS A 30 2.23 -14.85 8.37
C LYS A 30 2.18 -15.76 7.15
N GLU A 31 2.06 -17.08 7.33
CA GLU A 31 1.98 -18.00 6.20
C GLU A 31 0.70 -17.82 5.38
N ILE A 32 -0.43 -17.45 6.01
CA ILE A 32 -1.66 -17.09 5.29
C ILE A 32 -1.41 -15.86 4.41
N VAL A 33 -0.80 -14.80 4.93
CA VAL A 33 -0.48 -13.58 4.16
C VAL A 33 0.45 -13.91 2.98
N LYS A 34 1.49 -14.71 3.19
CA LYS A 34 2.37 -15.15 2.10
C LYS A 34 1.64 -15.95 1.03
N ARG A 35 0.69 -16.81 1.42
CA ARG A 35 -0.13 -17.57 0.46
C ARG A 35 -1.02 -16.65 -0.37
N ILE A 36 -1.55 -15.57 0.21
CA ILE A 36 -2.34 -14.58 -0.53
C ILE A 36 -1.49 -13.98 -1.66
N PHE A 37 -0.25 -13.58 -1.38
CA PHE A 37 0.67 -13.07 -2.41
C PHE A 37 0.95 -14.06 -3.56
N ARG A 38 0.89 -15.36 -3.33
CA ARG A 38 1.16 -16.39 -4.34
C ARG A 38 -0.03 -16.69 -5.24
N VAL A 39 -1.25 -16.63 -4.70
CA VAL A 39 -2.44 -17.20 -5.36
C VAL A 39 -3.40 -16.12 -5.89
N PHE A 40 -3.43 -14.95 -5.27
CA PHE A 40 -4.46 -13.95 -5.56
C PHE A 40 -4.13 -13.07 -6.75
N GLU A 41 -5.17 -12.47 -7.34
CA GLU A 41 -5.06 -11.55 -8.46
C GLU A 41 -4.25 -10.28 -8.13
N PRO A 42 -3.62 -9.64 -9.14
CA PRO A 42 -2.72 -8.51 -8.94
C PRO A 42 -3.28 -7.36 -8.07
N LEU A 43 -4.53 -6.93 -8.33
CA LEU A 43 -5.14 -5.84 -7.57
C LEU A 43 -5.29 -6.17 -6.07
N LEU A 44 -5.55 -7.44 -5.72
CA LEU A 44 -5.64 -7.88 -4.33
C LEU A 44 -4.26 -7.88 -3.66
N LYS A 45 -3.20 -8.23 -4.39
CA LYS A 45 -1.82 -8.11 -3.90
C LYS A 45 -1.42 -6.65 -3.64
N LEU A 46 -1.84 -5.71 -4.49
CA LEU A 46 -1.61 -4.27 -4.28
C LEU A 46 -2.34 -3.76 -3.03
N LYS A 47 -3.63 -4.11 -2.88
CA LYS A 47 -4.42 -3.77 -1.69
C LYS A 47 -3.76 -4.30 -0.42
N LEU A 48 -3.36 -5.57 -0.43
CA LEU A 48 -2.66 -6.19 0.70
C LEU A 48 -1.33 -5.50 1.00
N THR A 49 -0.57 -5.13 -0.03
CA THR A 49 0.68 -4.37 0.13
C THR A 49 0.41 -3.03 0.81
N ASP A 50 -0.62 -2.30 0.37
CA ASP A 50 -0.99 -1.02 0.97
C ASP A 50 -1.42 -1.17 2.43
N ASP A 51 -2.26 -2.16 2.73
CA ASP A 51 -2.71 -2.47 4.08
C ASP A 51 -1.53 -2.82 4.99
N LEU A 52 -0.63 -3.71 4.55
CA LEU A 52 0.56 -4.08 5.30
C LEU A 52 1.48 -2.90 5.56
N ARG A 53 1.61 -1.97 4.59
CA ARG A 53 2.41 -0.76 4.76
C ARG A 53 1.78 0.19 5.77
N ARG A 54 0.47 0.45 5.65
CA ARG A 54 -0.29 1.32 6.57
C ARG A 54 -0.36 0.78 7.99
N LEU A 55 -0.41 -0.55 8.15
CA LEU A 55 -0.36 -1.23 9.44
C LEU A 55 1.06 -1.33 10.03
N GLY A 56 2.09 -0.90 9.30
CA GLY A 56 3.48 -1.01 9.74
C GLY A 56 4.01 -2.45 9.75
N LEU A 57 3.37 -3.37 9.03
CA LEU A 57 3.71 -4.81 8.97
C LEU A 57 4.50 -5.20 7.71
N ALA A 58 4.66 -4.30 6.74
CA ALA A 58 5.33 -4.58 5.47
C ALA A 58 6.76 -5.15 5.63
N TYR A 59 7.46 -4.82 6.71
CA TYR A 59 8.82 -5.33 6.96
C TYR A 59 8.90 -6.85 7.15
N HIS A 60 7.78 -7.51 7.46
CA HIS A 60 7.71 -8.97 7.57
C HIS A 60 7.55 -9.68 6.22
N PHE A 61 7.21 -8.95 5.16
CA PHE A 61 6.81 -9.50 3.86
C PHE A 61 7.58 -8.84 2.70
N LYS A 62 8.83 -8.42 2.93
CA LYS A 62 9.61 -7.64 1.95
C LYS A 62 9.78 -8.36 0.62
N GLU A 63 10.09 -9.65 0.65
CA GLU A 63 10.30 -10.44 -0.56
C GLU A 63 8.98 -10.69 -1.30
N GLU A 64 7.90 -10.97 -0.58
CA GLU A 64 6.58 -11.16 -1.18
C GLU A 64 6.06 -9.88 -1.83
N ILE A 65 6.22 -8.73 -1.17
CA ILE A 65 5.84 -7.43 -1.72
C ILE A 65 6.69 -7.12 -2.94
N ARG A 66 8.03 -7.27 -2.85
CA ARG A 66 8.91 -6.97 -3.98
C ARG A 66 8.61 -7.85 -5.18
N GLY A 67 8.43 -9.15 -4.98
CA GLY A 67 8.03 -10.08 -6.04
C GLY A 67 6.70 -9.67 -6.67
N ALA A 68 5.69 -9.34 -5.85
CA ALA A 68 4.39 -8.92 -6.35
C ALA A 68 4.47 -7.64 -7.20
N LEU A 69 5.27 -6.65 -6.81
CA LEU A 69 5.43 -5.41 -7.58
C LEU A 69 6.21 -5.64 -8.88
N THR A 70 7.28 -6.45 -8.85
CA THR A 70 8.05 -6.83 -10.05
C THR A 70 7.19 -7.57 -11.08
N ASP A 71 6.35 -8.51 -10.62
CA ASP A 71 5.43 -9.23 -11.52
C ASP A 71 4.46 -8.27 -12.24
N MET A 72 4.01 -7.23 -11.55
CA MET A 72 3.05 -6.27 -12.11
C MET A 72 3.68 -5.24 -13.04
N GLU A 73 4.94 -4.85 -12.80
CA GLU A 73 5.68 -3.99 -13.73
C GLU A 73 5.81 -4.65 -15.10
N GLY A 74 6.09 -5.97 -15.13
CA GLY A 74 6.20 -6.75 -16.36
C GLY A 74 4.87 -7.19 -16.99
N ASN A 75 3.78 -7.18 -16.23
CA ASN A 75 2.47 -7.66 -16.67
C ASN A 75 1.34 -6.81 -16.07
N VAL A 76 0.97 -5.73 -16.77
CA VAL A 76 -0.10 -4.82 -16.35
C VAL A 76 -1.47 -5.51 -16.48
N ALA A 77 -1.80 -6.33 -15.49
CA ALA A 77 -3.02 -7.12 -15.41
C ALA A 77 -4.01 -6.54 -14.38
N TYR A 78 -4.36 -5.27 -14.53
CA TYR A 78 -5.48 -4.63 -13.84
C TYR A 78 -6.26 -3.75 -14.82
N ASP A 79 -7.48 -3.40 -14.45
CA ASP A 79 -8.34 -2.55 -15.26
C ASP A 79 -7.76 -1.13 -15.32
N LYS A 80 -7.25 -0.73 -16.49
CA LYS A 80 -6.69 0.61 -16.72
C LYS A 80 -7.77 1.69 -16.79
N ASP A 81 -9.04 1.30 -16.89
CA ASP A 81 -10.18 2.22 -16.83
C ASP A 81 -10.66 2.46 -15.38
N ASP A 82 -10.12 1.72 -14.41
CA ASP A 82 -10.36 1.92 -12.97
C ASP A 82 -9.32 2.89 -12.38
N LEU A 83 -9.79 4.07 -11.97
CA LEU A 83 -8.96 5.12 -11.38
C LEU A 83 -8.32 4.67 -10.07
N TYR A 84 -9.06 3.96 -9.22
CA TYR A 84 -8.57 3.45 -7.96
C TYR A 84 -7.44 2.43 -8.19
N ALA A 85 -7.62 1.49 -9.11
CA ALA A 85 -6.60 0.49 -9.43
C ALA A 85 -5.34 1.15 -9.99
N THR A 86 -5.51 2.08 -10.94
CA THR A 86 -4.41 2.78 -11.60
C THR A 86 -3.60 3.65 -10.62
N ALA A 87 -4.29 4.45 -9.80
CA ALA A 87 -3.63 5.32 -8.84
C ALA A 87 -2.92 4.52 -7.74
N LEU A 88 -3.53 3.43 -7.25
CA LEU A 88 -2.90 2.53 -6.28
C LEU A 88 -1.64 1.88 -6.83
N TYR A 89 -1.71 1.35 -8.06
CA TYR A 89 -0.55 0.76 -8.75
C TYR A 89 0.58 1.79 -8.86
N PHE A 90 0.29 2.95 -9.45
CA PHE A 90 1.27 4.02 -9.64
C PHE A 90 1.95 4.40 -8.33
N ARG A 91 1.14 4.61 -7.27
CA ARG A 91 1.62 5.04 -5.96
C ARG A 91 2.54 4.00 -5.33
N LEU A 92 2.13 2.73 -5.34
CA LEU A 92 2.92 1.65 -4.73
C LEU A 92 4.21 1.40 -5.48
N LEU A 93 4.19 1.36 -6.82
CA LEU A 93 5.42 1.13 -7.58
C LEU A 93 6.45 2.24 -7.35
N ARG A 94 6.05 3.52 -7.43
CA ARG A 94 6.99 4.63 -7.16
C ARG A 94 7.52 4.63 -5.73
N GLN A 95 6.69 4.33 -4.73
CA GLN A 95 7.12 4.24 -3.33
C GLN A 95 8.16 3.15 -3.10
N TYR A 96 8.18 2.11 -3.92
CA TYR A 96 9.15 1.02 -3.86
C TYR A 96 10.31 1.19 -4.85
N GLY A 97 10.42 2.35 -5.49
CA GLY A 97 11.56 2.73 -6.34
C GLY A 97 11.44 2.33 -7.82
N PHE A 98 10.27 1.88 -8.26
CA PHE A 98 10.02 1.61 -9.67
C PHE A 98 9.68 2.89 -10.44
N THR A 99 10.12 2.97 -11.68
CA THR A 99 9.84 4.12 -12.55
C THR A 99 8.53 3.89 -13.29
N VAL A 100 7.49 4.63 -12.91
CA VAL A 100 6.18 4.61 -13.60
C VAL A 100 5.88 5.98 -14.17
N SER A 101 5.60 6.10 -15.46
CA SER A 101 5.25 7.38 -16.09
C SER A 101 3.89 7.89 -15.62
N GLN A 102 3.75 9.21 -15.43
CA GLN A 102 2.48 9.89 -15.20
C GLN A 102 1.47 9.69 -16.36
N ASP A 103 1.95 9.32 -17.55
CA ASP A 103 1.13 9.08 -18.75
C ASP A 103 0.07 7.99 -18.55
N ILE A 104 0.24 7.15 -17.53
CA ILE A 104 -0.76 6.16 -17.13
C ILE A 104 -2.12 6.81 -16.79
N PHE A 105 -2.12 8.10 -16.44
CA PHE A 105 -3.32 8.85 -16.12
C PHE A 105 -4.02 9.49 -17.35
N TYR A 106 -3.44 9.43 -18.56
CA TYR A 106 -4.06 10.05 -19.74
C TYR A 106 -5.47 9.55 -20.04
N GLY A 107 -5.76 8.26 -19.77
CA GLY A 107 -7.09 7.69 -19.96
C GLY A 107 -8.19 8.37 -19.11
N PHE A 108 -7.79 9.08 -18.05
CA PHE A 108 -8.69 9.77 -17.12
C PHE A 108 -8.83 11.28 -17.43
N MET A 109 -8.18 11.77 -18.48
CA MET A 109 -8.19 13.18 -18.87
C MET A 109 -9.15 13.46 -20.04
N GLU A 110 -9.57 14.72 -20.15
CA GLU A 110 -10.30 15.30 -21.27
C GLU A 110 -9.33 16.03 -22.22
N ASP A 111 -9.83 16.42 -23.41
CA ASP A 111 -9.03 17.13 -24.44
C ASP A 111 -8.48 18.49 -23.96
N ASN A 112 -9.08 19.06 -22.91
CA ASN A 112 -8.61 20.29 -22.27
C ASN A 112 -7.45 20.08 -21.26
N HIS A 113 -6.91 18.86 -21.19
CA HIS A 113 -5.87 18.44 -20.25
C HIS A 113 -6.26 18.49 -18.76
N ASN A 114 -7.56 18.50 -18.44
CA ASN A 114 -8.07 18.29 -17.08
C ASN A 114 -8.59 16.87 -16.89
N PHE A 115 -8.70 16.43 -15.63
CA PHE A 115 -9.37 15.17 -15.29
C PHE A 115 -10.86 15.24 -15.57
N LYS A 116 -11.41 14.13 -16.10
CA LYS A 116 -12.83 13.98 -16.42
C LYS A 116 -13.71 14.30 -15.22
N GLY A 117 -14.70 15.17 -15.40
CA GLY A 117 -15.63 15.55 -14.33
C GLY A 117 -16.42 14.37 -13.75
N SER A 118 -16.62 13.30 -14.54
CA SER A 118 -17.30 12.07 -14.11
C SER A 118 -16.57 11.31 -13.00
N LEU A 119 -15.26 11.53 -12.81
CA LEU A 119 -14.45 10.86 -11.78
C LEU A 119 -14.80 11.33 -10.37
N ARG A 120 -15.51 12.46 -10.23
CA ARG A 120 -15.90 13.05 -8.93
C ARG A 120 -16.74 12.12 -8.05
N ASN A 121 -17.39 11.12 -8.65
CA ASN A 121 -18.19 10.14 -7.93
C ASN A 121 -17.37 8.97 -7.37
N ASP A 122 -16.14 8.75 -7.86
CA ASP A 122 -15.24 7.71 -7.34
C ASP A 122 -14.34 8.24 -6.23
N ILE A 123 -14.92 8.38 -5.02
CA ILE A 123 -14.21 8.90 -3.85
C ILE A 123 -12.94 8.10 -3.53
N ARG A 124 -12.95 6.77 -3.77
CA ARG A 124 -11.78 5.92 -3.51
C ARG A 124 -10.69 6.13 -4.53
N GLY A 125 -11.06 6.28 -5.81
CA GLY A 125 -10.15 6.66 -6.88
C GLY A 125 -9.54 8.03 -6.66
N LEU A 126 -10.35 9.03 -6.30
CA LEU A 126 -9.88 10.40 -6.00
C LEU A 126 -8.88 10.43 -4.85
N LEU A 127 -9.16 9.72 -3.74
CA LEU A 127 -8.24 9.65 -2.62
C LEU A 127 -6.88 9.05 -3.03
N ASN A 128 -6.88 7.97 -3.82
CA ASN A 128 -5.63 7.36 -4.26
C ASN A 128 -4.93 8.22 -5.31
N LEU A 129 -5.67 8.93 -6.17
CA LEU A 129 -5.11 9.89 -7.13
C LEU A 129 -4.45 11.07 -6.40
N TYR A 130 -5.09 11.60 -5.36
CA TYR A 130 -4.52 12.61 -4.48
C TYR A 130 -3.21 12.11 -3.87
N GLU A 131 -3.20 10.93 -3.24
CA GLU A 131 -1.97 10.38 -2.66
C GLU A 131 -0.88 10.09 -3.71
N ALA A 132 -1.25 9.63 -4.91
CA ALA A 132 -0.35 9.41 -6.03
C ALA A 132 0.28 10.71 -6.53
N SER A 133 -0.48 11.80 -6.57
CA SER A 133 0.00 13.10 -7.02
C SER A 133 1.16 13.65 -6.19
N HIS A 134 1.29 13.23 -4.93
CA HIS A 134 2.39 13.63 -4.03
C HIS A 134 3.71 12.92 -4.32
N LEU A 135 3.74 11.99 -5.26
CA LEU A 135 4.95 11.29 -5.70
C LEU A 135 5.51 11.87 -7.01
N ALA A 136 5.08 13.09 -7.38
CA ALA A 136 5.54 13.78 -8.56
C ALA A 136 7.03 14.12 -8.51
N PHE A 137 7.71 13.91 -9.64
CA PHE A 137 9.00 14.52 -9.93
C PHE A 137 8.80 15.89 -10.59
N GLU A 138 9.85 16.69 -10.62
CA GLU A 138 9.82 18.00 -11.30
C GLU A 138 9.51 17.81 -12.79
N GLY A 139 8.58 18.62 -13.30
CA GLY A 139 8.10 18.57 -14.70
C GLY A 139 6.90 17.66 -14.93
N GLU A 140 6.40 16.95 -13.92
CA GLU A 140 5.24 16.06 -14.06
C GLU A 140 3.89 16.78 -13.90
N GLN A 141 3.54 17.55 -14.93
CA GLN A 141 2.35 18.40 -14.95
C GLN A 141 1.03 17.64 -14.73
N ILE A 142 0.89 16.40 -15.18
CA ILE A 142 -0.34 15.62 -14.98
C ILE A 142 -0.60 15.39 -13.50
N LEU A 143 0.47 15.16 -12.72
CA LEU A 143 0.36 14.95 -11.28
C LEU A 143 0.07 16.25 -10.54
N ASP A 144 0.57 17.39 -11.01
CA ASP A 144 0.19 18.70 -10.46
C ASP A 144 -1.30 19.01 -10.71
N VAL A 145 -1.79 18.73 -11.92
CA VAL A 145 -3.22 18.83 -12.25
C VAL A 145 -4.05 17.86 -11.41
N ALA A 146 -3.58 16.63 -11.18
CA ALA A 146 -4.26 15.66 -10.32
C ALA A 146 -4.41 16.19 -8.89
N ARG A 147 -3.36 16.83 -8.35
CA ARG A 147 -3.37 17.42 -7.00
C ARG A 147 -4.33 18.60 -6.90
N ALA A 148 -4.50 19.39 -7.97
CA ALA A 148 -5.44 20.51 -7.99
C ALA A 148 -6.90 20.05 -8.19
N PHE A 149 -7.11 18.92 -8.86
CA PHE A 149 -8.44 18.37 -9.14
C PHE A 149 -9.06 17.64 -7.94
N THR A 150 -8.23 16.95 -7.15
CA THR A 150 -8.63 16.11 -6.01
C THR A 150 -8.64 16.89 -4.70
#